data_AF-A0A522DDM9-F1
#
_entry.id   AF-A0A522DDM9-F1
#
_cell.length_a   1.000
_cell.length_b   1.000
_cell.length_c   1.000
_cell.angle_alpha   90.00
_cell.angle_beta   90.00
_cell.angle_gamma   90.00
#
_symmetry.space_group_name_H-M   'P 1'
#
loop_
_entity.id
_entity.type
_entity.pdbx_description
1 polymer ?
#
loop_
_entity_poly.entity_id
_entity_poly.type
_entity_poly.pdbx_seq_one_letter_code
_entity_poly.pdbx_strand_id
1 'polypeptide(L)'
;MAAKSPITVAHGDGIGPEIMDAVLKILDAAGAQLAIETIEIGEKVYKKGVPSGIEDKSWESLRRTKCFFKAPITTPQGGGFKSLNVTVRKSLALFANVRPCVSYHPYVRTTQPSMNMVIVRENEEDLYAGIEHQQTDNVVQCLKLISHTGSERIIRYAFEYARANGRKKVTCISKDNIMKLTDGLFHKIFDKVAKEYAPAIETNHLIVDIGAAKIAAAPHIFDVVVTENLYGDIISDIAAEVAGSVGLCGSSNIGLNGAMFEAIHGSAPDIAGKGIANPSGLLNAAVMMLQHLHQEKVAENIHNAWLRTIEDGIHTGDIFNPQVSARRANTKEFADAVIERLNHAPRFFKPVVFGEGGTIKMPEVSLPAPATKKLEGVDIFLHWRGQGAVEVLAGQLKSLSNSLKLSSIDSRGLLVWPDAASKTEAGDHWRCRFTAANDTAPVTQEQIIHLLQSISKAGLDCVKTENLYSFDGVRGFTVAQGQ
;
A
#
# COMPACT_ATOMS: atom_id res chain seq x y z
N MET A 1 13.82 -31.22 -21.80
CA MET A 1 14.03 -30.16 -20.80
C MET A 1 12.75 -29.38 -20.68
N ALA A 2 12.28 -29.06 -19.46
CA ALA A 2 11.13 -28.18 -19.28
C ALA A 2 11.43 -26.80 -19.91
N ALA A 3 10.43 -26.14 -20.47
CA ALA A 3 10.60 -24.79 -21.01
C ALA A 3 10.91 -23.81 -19.87
N LYS A 4 11.89 -22.92 -20.07
CA LYS A 4 12.23 -21.87 -19.09
C LYS A 4 11.05 -20.90 -18.94
N SER A 5 10.75 -20.50 -17.71
CA SER A 5 9.68 -19.55 -17.41
C SER A 5 10.08 -18.13 -17.87
N PRO A 6 9.29 -17.45 -18.72
CA PRO A 6 9.60 -16.09 -19.15
C PRO A 6 9.41 -15.10 -18.00
N ILE A 7 10.41 -14.24 -17.76
CA ILE A 7 10.33 -13.17 -16.76
C ILE A 7 10.90 -11.87 -17.33
N THR A 8 10.33 -10.74 -16.93
CA THR A 8 10.92 -9.42 -17.20
C THR A 8 11.82 -9.03 -16.04
N VAL A 9 13.02 -8.54 -16.32
CA VAL A 9 13.98 -8.10 -15.30
C VAL A 9 14.36 -6.64 -15.49
N ALA A 10 14.38 -5.86 -14.41
CA ALA A 10 14.91 -4.51 -14.40
C ALA A 10 15.92 -4.29 -13.27
N HIS A 11 17.10 -3.77 -13.63
CA HIS A 11 18.18 -3.50 -12.69
C HIS A 11 17.94 -2.25 -11.83
N GLY A 12 16.95 -1.43 -12.18
CA GLY A 12 16.57 -0.25 -11.40
C GLY A 12 17.69 0.80 -11.28
N ASP A 13 17.65 1.54 -10.18
CA ASP A 13 18.51 2.69 -9.90
C ASP A 13 19.27 2.52 -8.56
N GLY A 14 20.29 3.36 -8.33
CA GLY A 14 21.08 3.35 -7.09
C GLY A 14 21.82 2.03 -6.86
N ILE A 15 21.58 1.38 -5.72
CA ILE A 15 22.12 0.02 -5.42
C ILE A 15 21.49 -1.08 -6.28
N GLY A 16 20.43 -0.78 -7.04
CA GLY A 16 19.68 -1.78 -7.79
C GLY A 16 20.52 -2.70 -8.68
N PRO A 17 21.44 -2.16 -9.51
CA PRO A 17 22.29 -2.99 -10.37
C PRO A 17 23.19 -3.96 -9.60
N GLU A 18 23.88 -3.52 -8.54
CA GLU A 18 24.80 -4.39 -7.79
C GLU A 18 24.10 -5.55 -7.09
N ILE A 19 22.90 -5.31 -6.52
CA ILE A 19 22.12 -6.38 -5.88
C ILE A 19 21.43 -7.28 -6.91
N MET A 20 20.99 -6.74 -8.05
CA MET A 20 20.38 -7.54 -9.12
C MET A 20 21.39 -8.51 -9.72
N ASP A 21 22.60 -8.03 -10.05
CA ASP A 21 23.68 -8.87 -10.57
C ASP A 21 24.02 -10.02 -9.60
N ALA A 22 24.12 -9.70 -8.30
CA ALA A 22 24.34 -10.68 -7.25
C ALA A 22 23.24 -11.75 -7.18
N VAL A 23 21.96 -11.33 -7.22
CA VAL A 23 20.83 -12.25 -7.12
C VAL A 23 20.68 -13.10 -8.38
N LEU A 24 20.84 -12.53 -9.58
CA LEU A 24 20.80 -13.29 -10.84
C LEU A 24 21.91 -14.35 -10.88
N LYS A 25 23.09 -14.05 -10.35
CA LYS A 25 24.18 -15.03 -10.22
C LYS A 25 23.80 -16.20 -9.31
N ILE A 26 23.14 -15.93 -8.18
CA ILE A 26 22.66 -16.99 -7.27
C ILE A 26 21.58 -17.84 -7.95
N LEU A 27 20.63 -17.20 -8.64
CA LEU A 27 19.54 -17.89 -9.37
C LEU A 27 20.09 -18.84 -10.45
N ASP A 28 21.06 -18.37 -11.24
CA ASP A 28 21.72 -19.17 -12.28
C ASP A 28 22.47 -20.36 -11.67
N ALA A 29 23.29 -20.12 -10.63
CA ALA A 29 24.04 -21.16 -9.94
C ALA A 29 23.14 -22.22 -9.27
N ALA A 30 21.96 -21.83 -8.81
CA ALA A 30 20.96 -22.73 -8.24
C ALA A 30 20.16 -23.52 -9.30
N GLY A 31 20.35 -23.22 -10.60
CA GLY A 31 19.68 -23.90 -11.70
C GLY A 31 18.27 -23.40 -11.99
N ALA A 32 17.93 -22.17 -11.64
CA ALA A 32 16.62 -21.57 -11.94
C ALA A 32 16.34 -21.56 -13.45
N GLN A 33 15.18 -22.07 -13.84
CA GLN A 33 14.77 -22.18 -15.24
C GLN A 33 14.05 -20.91 -15.68
N LEU A 34 14.82 -19.84 -15.91
CA LEU A 34 14.30 -18.50 -16.23
C LEU A 34 14.72 -18.06 -17.65
N ALA A 35 13.76 -17.61 -18.45
CA ALA A 35 13.99 -16.93 -19.72
C ALA A 35 13.86 -15.42 -19.47
N ILE A 36 15.01 -14.78 -19.22
CA ILE A 36 15.06 -13.38 -18.78
C ILE A 36 14.95 -12.43 -19.97
N GLU A 37 13.99 -11.52 -19.89
CA GLU A 37 13.87 -10.33 -20.73
C GLU A 37 14.27 -9.09 -19.95
N THR A 38 15.48 -8.58 -20.18
CA THR A 38 15.95 -7.38 -19.49
C THR A 38 15.38 -6.12 -20.13
N ILE A 39 14.79 -5.25 -19.30
CA ILE A 39 14.29 -3.94 -19.69
C ILE A 39 15.01 -2.83 -18.93
N GLU A 40 15.02 -1.63 -19.50
CA GLU A 40 15.46 -0.41 -18.82
C GLU A 40 14.24 0.42 -18.40
N ILE A 41 14.28 0.92 -17.16
CA ILE A 41 13.23 1.73 -16.53
C ILE A 41 13.85 2.71 -15.54
N GLY A 42 13.04 3.61 -14.98
CA GLY A 42 13.43 4.47 -13.87
C GLY A 42 14.22 5.70 -14.29
N GLU A 43 15.17 6.13 -13.46
CA GLU A 43 15.94 7.37 -13.63
C GLU A 43 16.60 7.48 -15.00
N LYS A 44 17.17 6.38 -15.50
CA LYS A 44 17.79 6.33 -16.84
C LYS A 44 16.81 6.67 -17.96
N VAL A 45 15.56 6.25 -17.83
CA VAL A 45 14.51 6.47 -18.84
C VAL A 45 13.90 7.88 -18.69
N TYR A 46 13.72 8.37 -17.47
CA TYR A 46 13.33 9.76 -17.24
C TYR A 46 14.33 10.75 -17.86
N LYS A 47 15.63 10.50 -17.71
CA LYS A 47 16.72 11.32 -18.29
C LYS A 47 16.74 11.31 -19.82
N LYS A 48 16.10 10.33 -20.46
CA LYS A 48 15.91 10.27 -21.92
C LYS A 48 14.68 11.07 -22.40
N GLY A 49 13.96 11.73 -21.49
CA GLY A 49 12.78 12.53 -21.82
C GLY A 49 11.48 11.72 -21.90
N VAL A 50 11.43 10.52 -21.30
CA VAL A 50 10.22 9.70 -21.21
C VAL A 50 9.56 9.89 -19.83
N PRO A 51 8.48 10.69 -19.72
CA PRO A 51 7.89 11.10 -18.43
C PRO A 51 7.32 9.95 -17.59
N SER A 52 6.99 8.82 -18.21
CA SER A 52 6.50 7.62 -17.51
C SER A 52 7.62 6.84 -16.82
N GLY A 53 8.87 7.03 -17.21
CA GLY A 53 10.01 6.23 -16.74
C GLY A 53 10.08 4.82 -17.33
N ILE A 54 9.28 4.54 -18.37
CA ILE A 54 9.19 3.23 -19.03
C ILE A 54 8.74 3.38 -20.49
N GLU A 55 9.43 2.72 -21.42
CA GLU A 55 9.14 2.73 -22.86
C GLU A 55 8.13 1.65 -23.27
N ASP A 56 7.47 1.80 -24.42
CA ASP A 56 6.42 0.87 -24.89
C ASP A 56 6.91 -0.57 -25.06
N LYS A 57 8.12 -0.78 -25.58
CA LYS A 57 8.73 -2.12 -25.68
C LYS A 57 8.88 -2.81 -24.32
N SER A 58 9.11 -2.03 -23.26
CA SER A 58 9.22 -2.56 -21.89
C SER A 58 7.84 -2.96 -21.36
N TRP A 59 6.79 -2.21 -21.71
CA TRP A 59 5.41 -2.62 -21.43
C TRP A 59 4.99 -3.89 -22.16
N GLU A 60 5.42 -4.07 -23.41
CA GLU A 60 5.18 -5.30 -24.16
C GLU A 60 5.80 -6.52 -23.49
N SER A 61 7.04 -6.39 -22.98
CA SER A 61 7.69 -7.44 -22.18
C SER A 61 6.86 -7.77 -20.93
N LEU A 62 6.46 -6.77 -20.14
CA LEU A 62 5.65 -6.97 -18.93
C LEU A 62 4.31 -7.68 -19.22
N ARG A 63 3.62 -7.30 -20.30
CA ARG A 63 2.35 -7.94 -20.71
C ARG A 63 2.54 -9.39 -21.18
N ARG A 64 3.69 -9.69 -21.81
CA ARG A 64 4.01 -11.02 -22.34
C ARG A 64 4.44 -11.97 -21.22
N THR A 65 5.37 -11.55 -20.37
CA THR A 65 5.94 -12.41 -19.32
C THR A 65 5.02 -12.56 -18.11
N LYS A 66 4.26 -11.50 -17.77
CA LYS A 66 3.39 -11.42 -16.60
C LYS A 66 4.09 -11.65 -15.25
N CYS A 67 5.40 -11.76 -15.24
CA CYS A 67 6.23 -11.96 -14.06
C CYS A 67 7.38 -10.97 -14.12
N PHE A 68 7.34 -9.97 -13.25
CA PHE A 68 8.30 -8.88 -13.24
C PHE A 68 9.19 -8.93 -12.01
N PHE A 69 10.49 -9.09 -12.20
CA PHE A 69 11.48 -9.07 -11.14
C PHE A 69 12.33 -7.82 -11.24
N LYS A 70 12.28 -6.95 -10.22
CA LYS A 70 12.95 -5.66 -10.32
C LYS A 70 13.67 -5.25 -9.05
N ALA A 71 14.81 -4.61 -9.26
CA ALA A 71 15.50 -3.88 -8.21
C ALA A 71 14.78 -2.55 -7.88
N PRO A 72 15.18 -1.82 -6.83
CA PRO A 72 14.61 -0.53 -6.47
C PRO A 72 14.73 0.52 -7.59
N ILE A 73 13.77 1.43 -7.65
CA ILE A 73 13.71 2.53 -8.62
C ILE A 73 13.60 3.83 -7.85
N THR A 74 14.37 4.85 -8.24
CA THR A 74 14.34 6.16 -7.60
C THR A 74 13.06 6.90 -7.99
N THR A 75 12.27 7.34 -7.00
CA THR A 75 11.14 8.26 -7.22
C THR A 75 11.57 9.67 -6.77
N PRO A 76 11.42 10.72 -7.62
CA PRO A 76 11.74 12.09 -7.23
C PRO A 76 10.93 12.57 -6.01
N GLN A 77 11.55 13.32 -5.10
CA GLN A 77 10.88 13.89 -3.92
C GLN A 77 10.30 15.29 -4.23
N GLY A 78 9.08 15.57 -3.76
CA GLY A 78 8.51 16.94 -3.71
C GLY A 78 8.06 17.55 -5.04
N GLY A 79 8.17 16.83 -6.15
CA GLY A 79 7.72 17.26 -7.48
C GLY A 79 8.23 16.32 -8.59
N GLY A 80 7.70 16.45 -9.81
CA GLY A 80 8.10 15.64 -10.96
C GLY A 80 7.11 14.53 -11.33
N PHE A 81 7.61 13.43 -11.89
CA PHE A 81 6.79 12.37 -12.48
C PHE A 81 6.12 11.49 -11.42
N LYS A 82 4.95 10.90 -11.76
CA LYS A 82 4.28 9.91 -10.92
C LYS A 82 5.20 8.69 -10.69
N SER A 83 5.13 8.09 -9.51
CA SER A 83 5.95 6.92 -9.16
C SER A 83 5.71 5.76 -10.13
N LEU A 84 6.77 5.31 -10.80
CA LEU A 84 6.71 4.16 -11.70
C LEU A 84 6.28 2.88 -10.99
N ASN A 85 6.66 2.70 -9.71
CA ASN A 85 6.23 1.54 -8.91
C ASN A 85 4.70 1.48 -8.82
N VAL A 86 4.05 2.60 -8.51
CA VAL A 86 2.59 2.71 -8.44
C VAL A 86 1.97 2.49 -9.83
N THR A 87 2.57 3.07 -10.88
CA THR A 87 2.08 2.88 -12.26
C THR A 87 2.10 1.41 -12.66
N VAL A 88 3.20 0.68 -12.44
CA VAL A 88 3.29 -0.76 -12.78
C VAL A 88 2.26 -1.58 -12.00
N ARG A 89 2.11 -1.33 -10.70
CA ARG A 89 1.13 -2.02 -9.85
C ARG A 89 -0.29 -1.83 -10.37
N LYS A 90 -0.67 -0.60 -10.70
CA LYS A 90 -2.01 -0.29 -11.25
C LYS A 90 -2.22 -0.84 -12.65
N SER A 91 -1.22 -0.70 -13.54
CA SER A 91 -1.32 -1.18 -14.92
C SER A 91 -1.39 -2.70 -15.03
N LEU A 92 -0.82 -3.44 -14.07
CA LEU A 92 -0.87 -4.89 -14.01
C LEU A 92 -1.95 -5.42 -13.03
N ALA A 93 -2.75 -4.53 -12.43
CA ALA A 93 -3.76 -4.85 -11.43
C ALA A 93 -3.23 -5.72 -10.25
N LEU A 94 -2.06 -5.35 -9.72
CA LEU A 94 -1.36 -6.05 -8.64
C LEU A 94 -1.89 -5.61 -7.28
N PHE A 95 -3.09 -6.09 -6.94
CA PHE A 95 -3.88 -5.64 -5.78
C PHE A 95 -3.31 -6.00 -4.41
N ALA A 96 -2.47 -7.04 -4.29
CA ALA A 96 -1.94 -7.48 -3.00
C ALA A 96 -0.42 -7.32 -2.92
N ASN A 97 0.06 -6.50 -1.99
CA ASN A 97 1.48 -6.42 -1.65
C ASN A 97 1.75 -7.26 -0.38
N VAL A 98 2.46 -8.37 -0.54
CA VAL A 98 2.78 -9.32 0.54
C VAL A 98 4.21 -9.08 1.02
N ARG A 99 4.35 -8.81 2.31
CA ARG A 99 5.62 -8.46 2.98
C ARG A 99 5.83 -9.36 4.20
N PRO A 100 6.55 -10.48 4.07
CA PRO A 100 6.97 -11.29 5.21
C PRO A 100 8.02 -10.55 6.06
N CYS A 101 7.79 -10.49 7.36
CA CYS A 101 8.69 -9.89 8.34
C CYS A 101 9.03 -10.93 9.42
N VAL A 102 10.25 -11.45 9.34
CA VAL A 102 10.72 -12.60 10.14
C VAL A 102 12.02 -12.21 10.84
N SER A 103 12.12 -12.54 12.12
CA SER A 103 13.35 -12.41 12.90
C SER A 103 14.32 -13.55 12.59
N TYR A 104 15.60 -13.20 12.44
CA TYR A 104 16.70 -14.14 12.25
C TYR A 104 17.65 -14.15 13.47
N HIS A 105 17.09 -13.97 14.67
CA HIS A 105 17.81 -14.10 15.93
C HIS A 105 18.39 -15.52 16.12
N PRO A 106 19.59 -15.70 16.73
CA PRO A 106 20.49 -14.67 17.29
C PRO A 106 21.45 -14.04 16.29
N TYR A 107 21.47 -14.47 15.03
CA TYR A 107 22.47 -14.09 14.04
C TYR A 107 22.27 -12.67 13.50
N VAL A 108 21.03 -12.22 13.42
CA VAL A 108 20.68 -10.82 13.16
C VAL A 108 20.18 -10.18 14.46
N ARG A 109 20.74 -9.01 14.80
CA ARG A 109 20.32 -8.25 15.97
C ARG A 109 18.90 -7.73 15.75
N THR A 110 18.03 -7.95 16.72
CA THR A 110 16.65 -7.48 16.73
C THR A 110 16.18 -7.29 18.17
N THR A 111 15.20 -6.39 18.37
CA THR A 111 14.47 -6.27 19.64
C THR A 111 13.31 -7.27 19.74
N GLN A 112 13.00 -8.00 18.67
CA GLN A 112 11.86 -8.91 18.56
C GLN A 112 12.26 -10.33 18.09
N PRO A 113 12.98 -11.12 18.92
CA PRO A 113 13.55 -12.41 18.53
C PRO A 113 12.56 -13.45 17.97
N SER A 114 11.29 -13.42 18.41
CA SER A 114 10.26 -14.39 18.02
C SER A 114 9.34 -13.92 16.89
N MET A 115 9.64 -12.77 16.26
CA MET A 115 8.80 -12.21 15.20
C MET A 115 8.73 -13.13 13.97
N ASN A 116 7.50 -13.46 13.55
CA ASN A 116 7.24 -14.19 12.31
C ASN A 116 5.83 -13.86 11.82
N MET A 117 5.69 -12.74 11.13
CA MET A 117 4.40 -12.26 10.63
C MET A 117 4.48 -11.90 9.14
N VAL A 118 3.31 -11.77 8.50
CA VAL A 118 3.20 -11.35 7.11
C VAL A 118 2.19 -10.21 7.02
N ILE A 119 2.56 -9.12 6.36
CA ILE A 119 1.67 -8.01 6.08
C ILE A 119 1.17 -8.12 4.65
N VAL A 120 -0.14 -8.12 4.48
CA VAL A 120 -0.87 -8.11 3.22
C VAL A 120 -1.49 -6.72 3.07
N ARG A 121 -0.82 -5.89 2.27
CA ARG A 121 -1.17 -4.50 2.02
C ARG A 121 -2.02 -4.38 0.76
N GLU A 122 -3.13 -3.66 0.84
CA GLU A 122 -3.90 -3.19 -0.32
C GLU A 122 -3.01 -2.27 -1.19
N ASN A 123 -3.05 -2.42 -2.52
CA ASN A 123 -2.00 -1.90 -3.39
C ASN A 123 -2.52 -1.14 -4.65
N GLU A 124 -3.83 -0.96 -4.80
CA GLU A 124 -4.48 -0.31 -5.95
C GLU A 124 -5.14 1.05 -5.60
N GLU A 125 -5.68 1.21 -4.39
CA GLU A 125 -6.49 2.37 -3.99
C GLU A 125 -5.91 3.13 -2.77
N ASP A 126 -6.76 3.76 -1.96
CA ASP A 126 -6.40 4.64 -0.83
C ASP A 126 -5.62 5.91 -1.28
N LEU A 127 -5.00 6.63 -0.34
CA LEU A 127 -4.26 7.89 -0.57
C LEU A 127 -3.12 7.77 -1.58
N TYR A 128 -2.60 6.56 -1.78
CA TYR A 128 -1.59 6.23 -2.80
C TYR A 128 -2.10 6.40 -4.25
N ALA A 129 -3.40 6.69 -4.44
CA ALA A 129 -3.90 7.13 -5.72
C ALA A 129 -3.28 8.46 -6.20
N GLY A 130 -2.79 9.30 -5.28
CA GLY A 130 -2.13 10.57 -5.62
C GLY A 130 -3.04 11.52 -6.38
N ILE A 131 -4.32 11.56 -5.99
CA ILE A 131 -5.32 12.46 -6.58
C ILE A 131 -5.38 13.69 -5.70
N GLU A 132 -4.62 14.70 -6.07
CA GLU A 132 -4.40 15.91 -5.29
C GLU A 132 -4.85 17.16 -6.04
N HIS A 133 -5.43 18.12 -5.32
CA HIS A 133 -5.94 19.36 -5.88
C HIS A 133 -5.68 20.52 -4.92
N GLN A 134 -5.06 21.59 -5.40
CA GLN A 134 -4.99 22.84 -4.67
C GLN A 134 -6.38 23.48 -4.63
N GLN A 135 -6.93 23.65 -3.43
CA GLN A 135 -8.28 24.19 -3.21
C GLN A 135 -8.26 25.72 -3.11
N THR A 136 -7.26 26.27 -2.41
CA THR A 136 -7.04 27.72 -2.26
C THR A 136 -5.54 28.01 -2.28
N ASP A 137 -5.13 29.27 -2.10
CA ASP A 137 -3.70 29.58 -1.95
C ASP A 137 -3.07 28.88 -0.73
N ASN A 138 -3.86 28.48 0.27
CA ASN A 138 -3.37 27.93 1.54
C ASN A 138 -3.85 26.50 1.85
N VAL A 139 -4.67 25.90 0.98
CA VAL A 139 -5.26 24.58 1.23
C VAL A 139 -5.11 23.68 0.02
N VAL A 140 -4.59 22.48 0.25
CA VAL A 140 -4.48 21.38 -0.73
C VAL A 140 -5.24 20.17 -0.20
N GLN A 141 -5.92 19.45 -1.10
CA GLN A 141 -6.68 18.25 -0.80
C GLN A 141 -6.04 17.04 -1.47
N CYS A 142 -5.99 15.90 -0.76
CA CYS A 142 -5.75 14.58 -1.31
C CYS A 142 -7.00 13.70 -1.10
N LEU A 143 -7.39 12.89 -2.09
CA LEU A 143 -8.55 12.00 -2.01
C LEU A 143 -8.14 10.60 -1.54
N LYS A 144 -8.76 10.12 -0.45
CA LYS A 144 -8.78 8.71 -0.04
C LYS A 144 -9.98 8.01 -0.67
N LEU A 145 -9.72 7.04 -1.54
CA LEU A 145 -10.76 6.22 -2.17
C LEU A 145 -10.63 4.78 -1.67
N ILE A 146 -11.70 4.23 -1.11
CA ILE A 146 -11.79 2.83 -0.70
C ILE A 146 -13.04 2.23 -1.34
N SER A 147 -12.90 1.10 -2.01
CA SER A 147 -13.98 0.43 -2.72
C SER A 147 -14.32 -0.91 -2.09
N HIS A 148 -15.57 -1.34 -2.27
CA HIS A 148 -16.01 -2.65 -1.78
C HIS A 148 -15.23 -3.79 -2.45
N THR A 149 -15.05 -3.71 -3.77
CA THR A 149 -14.39 -4.76 -4.55
C THR A 149 -12.89 -4.83 -4.28
N GLY A 150 -12.21 -3.70 -4.13
CA GLY A 150 -10.80 -3.65 -3.73
C GLY A 150 -10.60 -4.26 -2.33
N SER A 151 -11.38 -3.78 -1.36
CA SER A 151 -11.36 -4.27 0.02
C SER A 151 -11.65 -5.78 0.10
N GLU A 152 -12.72 -6.26 -0.52
CA GLU A 152 -13.07 -7.69 -0.48
C GLU A 152 -11.98 -8.56 -1.11
N ARG A 153 -11.38 -8.11 -2.21
CA ARG A 153 -10.31 -8.83 -2.90
C ARG A 153 -9.06 -8.98 -2.03
N ILE A 154 -8.56 -7.90 -1.44
CA ILE A 154 -7.35 -7.96 -0.60
C ILE A 154 -7.58 -8.76 0.69
N ILE A 155 -8.76 -8.60 1.30
CA ILE A 155 -9.13 -9.33 2.52
C ILE A 155 -9.20 -10.83 2.24
N ARG A 156 -9.91 -11.24 1.17
CA ARG A 156 -10.00 -12.65 0.78
C ARG A 156 -8.62 -13.23 0.46
N TYR A 157 -7.77 -12.46 -0.22
CA TYR A 157 -6.39 -12.86 -0.47
C TYR A 157 -5.61 -13.10 0.83
N ALA A 158 -5.77 -12.26 1.85
CA ALA A 158 -5.11 -12.46 3.15
C ALA A 158 -5.56 -13.77 3.84
N PHE A 159 -6.85 -14.10 3.79
CA PHE A 159 -7.36 -15.37 4.32
C PHE A 159 -6.88 -16.59 3.51
N GLU A 160 -6.91 -16.50 2.18
CA GLU A 160 -6.41 -17.57 1.32
C GLU A 160 -4.89 -17.76 1.47
N TYR A 161 -4.13 -16.68 1.63
CA TYR A 161 -2.71 -16.71 1.96
C TYR A 161 -2.48 -17.41 3.30
N ALA A 162 -3.27 -17.06 4.32
CA ALA A 162 -3.18 -17.69 5.63
C ALA A 162 -3.43 -19.21 5.53
N ARG A 163 -4.49 -19.62 4.84
CA ARG A 163 -4.83 -21.03 4.59
C ARG A 163 -3.72 -21.75 3.83
N ALA A 164 -3.26 -21.17 2.73
CA ALA A 164 -2.22 -21.72 1.84
C ALA A 164 -0.89 -21.99 2.55
N ASN A 165 -0.54 -21.10 3.49
CA ASN A 165 0.73 -21.12 4.21
C ASN A 165 0.61 -21.66 5.64
N GLY A 166 -0.53 -22.28 5.99
CA GLY A 166 -0.75 -22.89 7.30
C GLY A 166 -0.78 -21.91 8.48
N ARG A 167 -0.95 -20.60 8.20
CA ARG A 167 -1.14 -19.57 9.23
C ARG A 167 -2.52 -19.74 9.88
N LYS A 168 -2.65 -19.29 11.13
CA LYS A 168 -3.82 -19.55 11.99
C LYS A 168 -4.59 -18.30 12.35
N LYS A 169 -4.04 -17.11 12.06
CA LYS A 169 -4.68 -15.86 12.43
C LYS A 169 -4.55 -14.78 11.36
N VAL A 170 -5.63 -14.03 11.14
CA VAL A 170 -5.64 -12.81 10.31
C VAL A 170 -6.12 -11.64 11.15
N THR A 171 -5.28 -10.61 11.28
CA THR A 171 -5.61 -9.36 11.98
C THR A 171 -5.89 -8.25 10.97
N CYS A 172 -7.06 -7.62 11.05
CA CYS A 172 -7.38 -6.40 10.30
C CYS A 172 -6.87 -5.17 11.04
N ILE A 173 -6.23 -4.24 10.33
CA ILE A 173 -5.81 -2.95 10.87
C ILE A 173 -6.42 -1.82 10.05
N SER A 174 -7.13 -0.88 10.71
CA SER A 174 -7.72 0.30 10.07
C SER A 174 -7.88 1.48 11.05
N LYS A 175 -8.43 2.63 10.63
CA LYS A 175 -8.77 3.77 11.49
C LYS A 175 -10.28 4.11 11.42
N ASP A 176 -11.11 3.07 11.45
CA ASP A 176 -12.57 3.16 11.33
C ASP A 176 -13.27 3.97 12.44
N ASN A 177 -12.63 4.13 13.60
CA ASN A 177 -13.11 5.00 14.67
C ASN A 177 -13.15 6.48 14.27
N ILE A 178 -12.27 6.91 13.35
CA ILE A 178 -12.23 8.27 12.79
C ILE A 178 -12.86 8.28 11.38
N MET A 179 -12.39 7.41 10.49
CA MET A 179 -12.82 7.32 9.10
C MET A 179 -13.94 6.29 8.94
N LYS A 180 -15.12 6.66 9.43
CA LYS A 180 -16.29 5.77 9.54
C LYS A 180 -16.81 5.19 8.22
N LEU A 181 -16.58 5.87 7.10
CA LEU A 181 -17.08 5.44 5.79
C LEU A 181 -16.03 4.65 5.00
N THR A 182 -14.80 5.15 4.88
CA THR A 182 -13.72 4.47 4.14
C THR A 182 -13.23 3.24 4.91
N ASP A 183 -12.55 3.46 6.02
CA ASP A 183 -11.98 2.39 6.85
C ASP A 183 -13.06 1.53 7.50
N GLY A 184 -14.22 2.14 7.77
CA GLY A 184 -15.41 1.42 8.22
C GLY A 184 -15.99 0.48 7.15
N LEU A 185 -15.89 0.82 5.85
CA LEU A 185 -16.24 -0.12 4.78
C LEU A 185 -15.26 -1.30 4.76
N PHE A 186 -13.95 -1.02 4.81
CA PHE A 186 -12.91 -2.05 4.85
C PHE A 186 -13.11 -3.02 6.02
N HIS A 187 -13.35 -2.50 7.23
CA HIS A 187 -13.59 -3.32 8.43
C HIS A 187 -14.88 -4.14 8.32
N LYS A 188 -16.00 -3.57 7.85
CA LYS A 188 -17.25 -4.32 7.66
C LYS A 188 -17.09 -5.49 6.68
N ILE A 189 -16.33 -5.30 5.61
CA ILE A 189 -16.03 -6.35 4.65
C ILE A 189 -15.14 -7.42 5.29
N PHE A 190 -14.16 -7.02 6.11
CA PHE A 190 -13.34 -7.95 6.88
C PHE A 190 -14.19 -8.87 7.76
N ASP A 191 -15.11 -8.30 8.55
CA ASP A 191 -16.00 -9.06 9.42
C ASP A 191 -16.92 -10.01 8.63
N LYS A 192 -17.36 -9.59 7.43
CA LYS A 192 -18.17 -10.42 6.54
C LYS A 192 -17.36 -11.62 6.04
N VAL A 193 -16.18 -11.38 5.48
CA VAL A 193 -15.32 -12.43 4.91
C VAL A 193 -14.79 -13.36 6.00
N ALA A 194 -14.44 -12.84 7.18
CA ALA A 194 -13.95 -13.62 8.31
C ALA A 194 -14.86 -14.79 8.69
N LYS A 195 -16.19 -14.60 8.62
CA LYS A 195 -17.19 -15.63 8.93
C LYS A 195 -17.09 -16.85 8.01
N GLU A 196 -16.60 -16.68 6.78
CA GLU A 196 -16.46 -17.76 5.81
C GLU A 196 -15.26 -18.68 6.12
N TYR A 197 -14.28 -18.19 6.90
CA TYR A 197 -13.06 -18.93 7.28
C TYR A 197 -13.07 -19.40 8.73
N ALA A 198 -14.09 -19.04 9.50
CA ALA A 198 -14.24 -19.47 10.88
C ALA A 198 -14.68 -20.96 10.96
N PRO A 199 -14.21 -21.73 11.95
CA PRO A 199 -13.26 -21.38 13.01
C PRO A 199 -11.79 -21.69 12.64
N ALA A 200 -11.49 -22.04 11.39
CA ALA A 200 -10.16 -22.50 10.99
C ALA A 200 -9.09 -21.40 11.06
N ILE A 201 -9.48 -20.14 10.92
CA ILE A 201 -8.64 -18.96 11.05
C ILE A 201 -9.21 -18.05 12.14
N GLU A 202 -8.40 -17.74 13.17
CA GLU A 202 -8.71 -16.74 14.19
C GLU A 202 -8.66 -15.34 13.58
N THR A 203 -9.55 -14.45 14.02
CA THR A 203 -9.60 -13.07 13.52
C THR A 203 -9.71 -12.07 14.64
N ASN A 204 -9.06 -10.93 14.48
CA ASN A 204 -9.27 -9.75 15.30
C ASN A 204 -9.08 -8.47 14.48
N HIS A 205 -9.55 -7.36 15.03
CA HIS A 205 -9.33 -6.02 14.50
C HIS A 205 -8.54 -5.17 15.49
N LEU A 206 -7.67 -4.30 14.99
CA LEU A 206 -6.99 -3.27 15.77
C LEU A 206 -7.04 -1.93 15.03
N ILE A 207 -7.11 -0.85 15.80
CA ILE A 207 -6.94 0.49 15.25
C ILE A 207 -5.45 0.70 14.94
N VAL A 208 -5.13 1.38 13.83
CA VAL A 208 -3.75 1.49 13.30
C VAL A 208 -2.73 2.08 14.26
N ASP A 209 -3.13 2.95 15.19
CA ASP A 209 -2.24 3.51 16.21
C ASP A 209 -1.73 2.43 17.17
N ILE A 210 -2.64 1.71 17.82
CA ILE A 210 -2.29 0.60 18.72
C ILE A 210 -1.74 -0.60 17.94
N GLY A 211 -2.18 -0.80 16.70
CA GLY A 211 -1.68 -1.81 15.78
C GLY A 211 -0.19 -1.62 15.49
N ALA A 212 0.21 -0.42 15.06
CA ALA A 212 1.60 -0.07 14.80
C ALA A 212 2.47 -0.18 16.07
N ALA A 213 1.97 0.31 17.22
CA ALA A 213 2.66 0.18 18.49
C ALA A 213 2.89 -1.28 18.89
N LYS A 214 1.88 -2.15 18.70
CA LYS A 214 1.99 -3.59 18.99
C LYS A 214 2.90 -4.32 18.00
N ILE A 215 2.96 -3.93 16.73
CA ILE A 215 3.94 -4.48 15.77
C ILE A 215 5.36 -4.17 16.26
N ALA A 216 5.61 -2.95 16.73
CA ALA A 216 6.93 -2.59 17.24
C ALA A 216 7.29 -3.24 18.58
N ALA A 217 6.33 -3.39 19.49
CA ALA A 217 6.56 -3.81 20.87
C ALA A 217 6.31 -5.30 21.15
N ALA A 218 5.36 -5.92 20.45
CA ALA A 218 4.90 -7.29 20.68
C ALA A 218 4.42 -7.98 19.37
N PRO A 219 5.25 -8.05 18.32
CA PRO A 219 4.84 -8.59 17.02
C PRO A 219 4.45 -10.08 17.05
N HIS A 220 4.87 -10.84 18.06
CA HIS A 220 4.57 -12.26 18.23
C HIS A 220 3.06 -12.58 18.37
N ILE A 221 2.21 -11.58 18.63
CA ILE A 221 0.75 -11.75 18.69
C ILE A 221 0.10 -11.76 17.30
N PHE A 222 0.85 -11.37 16.26
CA PHE A 222 0.39 -11.31 14.88
C PHE A 222 0.86 -12.53 14.10
N ASP A 223 0.09 -12.88 13.09
CA ASP A 223 0.42 -13.94 12.14
C ASP A 223 0.31 -13.40 10.71
N VAL A 224 -0.91 -13.24 10.18
CA VAL A 224 -1.16 -12.43 8.97
C VAL A 224 -1.84 -11.13 9.36
N VAL A 225 -1.40 -10.00 8.82
CA VAL A 225 -2.02 -8.69 8.97
C VAL A 225 -2.55 -8.24 7.62
N VAL A 226 -3.78 -7.74 7.57
CA VAL A 226 -4.37 -7.13 6.37
C VAL A 226 -4.76 -5.68 6.65
N THR A 227 -4.42 -4.78 5.74
CA THR A 227 -4.69 -3.34 5.92
C THR A 227 -4.69 -2.59 4.59
N GLU A 228 -5.18 -1.35 4.62
CA GLU A 228 -5.23 -0.41 3.49
C GLU A 228 -3.83 0.10 3.09
N ASN A 229 -3.74 0.75 1.94
CA ASN A 229 -2.47 1.03 1.26
C ASN A 229 -1.47 1.85 2.09
N LEU A 230 -1.87 3.02 2.58
CA LEU A 230 -0.97 3.91 3.33
C LEU A 230 -0.54 3.29 4.66
N TYR A 231 -1.46 2.61 5.36
CA TYR A 231 -1.12 1.96 6.62
C TYR A 231 -0.20 0.78 6.40
N GLY A 232 -0.47 -0.04 5.38
CA GLY A 232 0.36 -1.18 5.02
C GLY A 232 1.78 -0.78 4.68
N ASP A 233 1.97 0.37 4.02
CA ASP A 233 3.28 0.96 3.79
C ASP A 233 4.03 1.21 5.10
N ILE A 234 3.45 2.04 5.96
CA ILE A 234 4.08 2.48 7.23
C ILE A 234 4.36 1.29 8.14
N ILE A 235 3.37 0.43 8.39
CA ILE A 235 3.52 -0.64 9.38
C ILE A 235 4.44 -1.75 8.90
N SER A 236 4.57 -1.97 7.59
CA SER A 236 5.49 -2.98 7.06
C SER A 236 6.94 -2.51 7.07
N ASP A 237 7.21 -1.22 6.90
CA ASP A 237 8.54 -0.66 7.09
C ASP A 237 8.94 -0.71 8.57
N ILE A 238 8.02 -0.38 9.49
CA ILE A 238 8.23 -0.59 10.94
C ILE A 238 8.55 -2.07 11.22
N ALA A 239 7.74 -2.99 10.68
CA ALA A 239 7.91 -4.43 10.89
C ALA A 239 9.26 -4.94 10.35
N ALA A 240 9.69 -4.46 9.18
CA ALA A 240 10.97 -4.82 8.57
C ALA A 240 12.17 -4.33 9.41
N GLU A 241 12.11 -3.09 9.89
CA GLU A 241 13.17 -2.52 10.74
C GLU A 241 13.29 -3.27 12.07
N VAL A 242 12.16 -3.53 12.76
CA VAL A 242 12.21 -4.25 14.04
C VAL A 242 12.57 -5.72 13.88
N ALA A 243 12.32 -6.34 12.73
CA ALA A 243 12.77 -7.70 12.42
C ALA A 243 14.30 -7.81 12.31
N GLY A 244 15.00 -6.69 12.07
CA GLY A 244 16.45 -6.57 12.21
C GLY A 244 17.13 -5.71 11.14
N SER A 245 16.58 -5.65 9.92
CA SER A 245 17.05 -4.76 8.85
C SER A 245 16.06 -4.79 7.69
N VAL A 246 15.69 -3.62 7.19
CA VAL A 246 14.88 -3.49 5.94
C VAL A 246 15.59 -4.15 4.74
N GLY A 247 16.93 -4.23 4.78
CA GLY A 247 17.76 -4.90 3.76
C GLY A 247 17.53 -6.40 3.63
N LEU A 248 16.81 -7.03 4.58
CA LEU A 248 16.50 -8.47 4.55
C LEU A 248 15.13 -8.78 3.95
N CYS A 249 14.25 -7.79 3.82
CA CYS A 249 12.85 -8.04 3.51
C CYS A 249 12.57 -7.96 2.00
N GLY A 250 12.09 -9.08 1.45
CA GLY A 250 11.49 -9.17 0.13
C GLY A 250 9.99 -8.90 0.15
N SER A 251 9.43 -8.63 -1.02
CA SER A 251 7.99 -8.46 -1.20
C SER A 251 7.51 -9.00 -2.54
N SER A 252 6.23 -9.36 -2.60
CA SER A 252 5.55 -9.72 -3.83
C SER A 252 4.28 -8.91 -4.01
N ASN A 253 4.10 -8.31 -5.17
CA ASN A 253 2.89 -7.64 -5.61
C ASN A 253 2.14 -8.59 -6.54
N ILE A 254 0.97 -9.06 -6.11
CA ILE A 254 0.22 -10.12 -6.75
C ILE A 254 -1.06 -9.55 -7.34
N GLY A 255 -1.32 -9.89 -8.60
CA GLY A 255 -2.58 -9.66 -9.30
C GLY A 255 -3.15 -10.95 -9.85
N LEU A 256 -4.33 -10.87 -10.48
CA LEU A 256 -4.96 -12.04 -11.11
C LEU A 256 -4.25 -12.48 -12.40
N ASN A 257 -3.59 -11.54 -13.08
CA ASN A 257 -3.02 -11.73 -14.41
C ASN A 257 -1.50 -11.48 -14.47
N GLY A 258 -0.85 -11.29 -13.33
CA GLY A 258 0.59 -11.09 -13.26
C GLY A 258 1.07 -10.87 -11.83
N ALA A 259 2.39 -10.81 -11.68
CA ALA A 259 3.07 -10.59 -10.42
C ALA A 259 4.33 -9.73 -10.59
N MET A 260 4.69 -8.99 -9.55
CA MET A 260 5.94 -8.24 -9.46
C MET A 260 6.66 -8.53 -8.15
N PHE A 261 7.94 -8.86 -8.21
CA PHE A 261 8.78 -9.21 -7.06
C PHE A 261 9.89 -8.18 -6.89
N GLU A 262 10.02 -7.65 -5.68
CA GLU A 262 10.93 -6.56 -5.35
C GLU A 262 11.35 -6.60 -3.87
N ALA A 263 12.51 -6.04 -3.54
CA ALA A 263 12.82 -5.73 -2.14
C ALA A 263 11.92 -4.61 -1.61
N ILE A 264 11.74 -4.53 -0.29
CA ILE A 264 10.98 -3.44 0.34
C ILE A 264 11.73 -2.10 0.26
N HIS A 265 13.06 -2.13 0.39
CA HIS A 265 13.89 -0.92 0.47
C HIS A 265 13.96 -0.11 -0.84
N GLY A 266 14.32 1.18 -0.72
CA GLY A 266 14.58 2.07 -1.84
C GLY A 266 15.95 1.88 -2.51
N SER A 267 16.34 2.85 -3.34
CA SER A 267 17.56 2.82 -4.15
C SER A 267 18.86 3.16 -3.40
N ALA A 268 18.78 3.59 -2.14
CA ALA A 268 19.92 3.86 -1.25
C ALA A 268 21.10 4.60 -1.94
N PRO A 269 20.88 5.82 -2.45
CA PRO A 269 21.86 6.53 -3.28
C PRO A 269 23.17 6.84 -2.56
N ASP A 270 23.15 6.89 -1.23
CA ASP A 270 24.31 7.12 -0.36
C ASP A 270 25.33 5.98 -0.39
N ILE A 271 24.92 4.75 -0.75
CA ILE A 271 25.80 3.57 -0.85
C ILE A 271 25.88 2.97 -2.27
N ALA A 272 25.16 3.54 -3.24
CA ALA A 272 25.16 3.09 -4.63
C ALA A 272 26.59 3.01 -5.22
N GLY A 273 26.92 1.87 -5.83
CA GLY A 273 28.20 1.66 -6.52
C GLY A 273 29.37 1.39 -5.58
N LYS A 274 29.15 1.33 -4.26
CA LYS A 274 30.20 0.98 -3.28
C LYS A 274 30.36 -0.53 -3.11
N GLY A 275 29.44 -1.34 -3.64
CA GLY A 275 29.50 -2.80 -3.52
C GLY A 275 29.23 -3.32 -2.12
N ILE A 276 28.56 -2.53 -1.26
CA ILE A 276 28.32 -2.86 0.15
C ILE A 276 26.84 -3.08 0.48
N ALA A 277 25.96 -2.99 -0.52
CA ALA A 277 24.54 -3.21 -0.35
C ALA A 277 24.24 -4.67 0.03
N ASN A 278 23.25 -4.89 0.89
CA ASN A 278 22.77 -6.23 1.23
C ASN A 278 21.79 -6.73 0.16
N PRO A 279 22.08 -7.81 -0.59
CA PRO A 279 21.18 -8.32 -1.62
C PRO A 279 20.04 -9.19 -1.06
N SER A 280 19.99 -9.43 0.26
CA SER A 280 19.07 -10.39 0.89
C SER A 280 17.59 -10.09 0.64
N GLY A 281 17.17 -8.82 0.71
CA GLY A 281 15.78 -8.45 0.44
C GLY A 281 15.35 -8.78 -0.98
N LEU A 282 16.19 -8.51 -1.97
CA LEU A 282 15.91 -8.86 -3.36
C LEU A 282 16.01 -10.37 -3.60
N LEU A 283 16.94 -11.07 -2.94
CA LEU A 283 17.04 -12.53 -2.98
C LEU A 283 15.79 -13.20 -2.41
N ASN A 284 15.28 -12.70 -1.28
CA ASN A 284 14.06 -13.20 -0.66
C ASN A 284 12.83 -12.94 -1.55
N ALA A 285 12.78 -11.80 -2.26
CA ALA A 285 11.77 -11.57 -3.30
C ALA A 285 11.91 -12.56 -4.48
N ALA A 286 13.13 -12.93 -4.87
CA ALA A 286 13.38 -13.95 -5.89
C ALA A 286 12.93 -15.35 -5.45
N VAL A 287 13.08 -15.71 -4.17
CA VAL A 287 12.52 -16.95 -3.60
C VAL A 287 11.00 -16.96 -3.75
N MET A 288 10.32 -15.84 -3.42
CA MET A 288 8.87 -15.71 -3.63
C MET A 288 8.48 -15.81 -5.12
N MET A 289 9.30 -15.26 -6.02
CA MET A 289 9.10 -15.38 -7.47
C MET A 289 9.19 -16.84 -7.93
N LEU A 290 10.21 -17.58 -7.47
CA LEU A 290 10.38 -18.98 -7.85
C LEU A 290 9.22 -19.85 -7.36
N GLN A 291 8.67 -19.57 -6.17
CA GLN A 291 7.43 -20.22 -5.70
C GLN A 291 6.25 -19.91 -6.63
N HIS A 292 6.08 -18.64 -7.01
CA HIS A 292 5.03 -18.24 -7.96
C HIS A 292 5.17 -18.92 -9.33
N LEU A 293 6.40 -19.23 -9.75
CA LEU A 293 6.70 -19.90 -11.00
C LEU A 293 6.74 -21.45 -10.90
N HIS A 294 6.31 -22.02 -9.77
CA HIS A 294 6.33 -23.46 -9.51
C HIS A 294 7.74 -24.09 -9.62
N GLN A 295 8.73 -23.38 -9.11
CA GLN A 295 10.12 -23.83 -8.97
C GLN A 295 10.51 -23.96 -7.49
N GLU A 296 9.64 -24.59 -6.69
CA GLU A 296 9.72 -24.67 -5.23
C GLU A 296 11.03 -25.30 -4.75
N LYS A 297 11.54 -26.34 -5.45
CA LYS A 297 12.82 -26.98 -5.09
C LYS A 297 14.02 -26.03 -5.24
N VAL A 298 14.02 -25.19 -6.28
CA VAL A 298 15.09 -24.20 -6.49
C VAL A 298 14.96 -23.10 -5.44
N ALA A 299 13.73 -22.65 -5.18
CA ALA A 299 13.44 -21.67 -4.13
C ALA A 299 13.91 -22.16 -2.75
N GLU A 300 13.62 -23.41 -2.41
CA GLU A 300 13.99 -24.06 -1.16
C GLU A 300 15.51 -24.15 -1.02
N ASN A 301 16.20 -24.55 -2.09
CA ASN A 301 17.65 -24.63 -2.12
C ASN A 301 18.29 -23.25 -1.83
N ILE A 302 17.87 -22.21 -2.55
CA ILE A 302 18.37 -20.85 -2.37
C ILE A 302 18.08 -20.33 -0.97
N HIS A 303 16.86 -20.51 -0.47
CA HIS A 303 16.46 -19.98 0.82
C HIS A 303 17.22 -20.66 1.97
N ASN A 304 17.39 -21.98 1.92
CA ASN A 304 18.19 -22.71 2.90
C ASN A 304 19.68 -22.34 2.83
N ALA A 305 20.23 -22.17 1.63
CA ALA A 305 21.61 -21.70 1.45
C ALA A 305 21.81 -20.30 2.03
N TRP A 306 20.86 -19.40 1.81
CA TRP A 306 20.86 -18.05 2.39
C TRP A 306 20.76 -18.08 3.91
N LEU A 307 19.82 -18.84 4.49
CA LEU A 307 19.74 -19.05 5.93
C LEU A 307 21.06 -19.57 6.49
N ARG A 308 21.67 -20.53 5.79
CA ARG A 308 22.96 -21.11 6.17
C ARG A 308 24.10 -20.06 6.16
N THR A 309 24.10 -19.17 5.18
CA THR A 309 25.07 -18.06 5.11
C THR A 309 24.97 -17.13 6.32
N ILE A 310 23.74 -16.81 6.73
CA ILE A 310 23.47 -15.97 7.91
C ILE A 310 23.93 -16.67 9.20
N GLU A 311 23.56 -17.94 9.44
CA GLU A 311 23.99 -18.62 10.68
C GLU A 311 25.49 -18.97 10.74
N ASP A 312 26.17 -19.08 9.59
CA ASP A 312 27.64 -19.17 9.53
C ASP A 312 28.32 -17.80 9.80
N GLY A 313 27.55 -16.74 10.00
CA GLY A 313 28.04 -15.42 10.37
C GLY A 313 28.68 -14.64 9.23
N ILE A 314 28.32 -14.93 7.97
CA ILE A 314 28.78 -14.16 6.80
C ILE A 314 27.75 -13.04 6.56
N HIS A 315 28.07 -11.84 7.02
CA HIS A 315 27.10 -10.75 7.12
C HIS A 315 27.55 -9.51 6.34
N THR A 316 26.61 -8.85 5.67
CA THR A 316 26.82 -7.53 5.06
C THR A 316 26.83 -6.43 6.11
N GLY A 317 27.23 -5.22 5.72
CA GLY A 317 27.50 -4.13 6.66
C GLY A 317 26.33 -3.71 7.55
N ASP A 318 25.09 -3.88 7.10
CA ASP A 318 23.85 -3.53 7.80
C ASP A 318 23.51 -4.48 8.96
N ILE A 319 23.87 -5.77 8.84
CA ILE A 319 23.59 -6.80 9.86
C ILE A 319 24.86 -7.32 10.56
N PHE A 320 26.04 -6.84 10.18
CA PHE A 320 27.30 -7.24 10.79
C PHE A 320 27.35 -6.84 12.27
N ASN A 321 27.63 -7.83 13.10
CA ASN A 321 27.82 -7.68 14.54
C ASN A 321 29.02 -8.55 14.98
N PRO A 322 30.11 -7.96 15.52
CA PRO A 322 31.30 -8.69 15.95
C PRO A 322 31.05 -9.84 16.95
N GLN A 323 29.93 -9.83 17.66
CA GLN A 323 29.59 -10.87 18.64
C GLN A 323 29.08 -12.17 17.98
N VAL A 324 28.50 -12.07 16.78
CA VAL A 324 27.83 -13.21 16.10
C VAL A 324 28.29 -13.40 14.66
N SER A 325 29.05 -12.44 14.10
CA SER A 325 29.51 -12.50 12.70
C SER A 325 30.94 -13.01 12.64
N ALA A 326 31.16 -14.02 11.79
CA ALA A 326 32.49 -14.52 11.47
C ALA A 326 33.21 -13.62 10.44
N ARG A 327 32.46 -13.03 9.51
CA ARG A 327 33.03 -12.22 8.42
C ARG A 327 32.09 -11.09 8.00
N ARG A 328 32.63 -9.90 7.79
CA ARG A 328 31.96 -8.81 7.08
C ARG A 328 32.16 -8.99 5.58
N ALA A 329 31.09 -9.24 4.84
CA ALA A 329 31.12 -9.43 3.39
C ALA A 329 30.60 -8.19 2.64
N ASN A 330 31.17 -7.94 1.47
CA ASN A 330 30.58 -7.02 0.48
C ASN A 330 29.45 -7.73 -0.31
N THR A 331 28.74 -7.02 -1.18
CA THR A 331 27.58 -7.56 -1.94
C THR A 331 27.92 -8.82 -2.72
N LYS A 332 29.05 -8.80 -3.44
CA LYS A 332 29.51 -9.92 -4.27
C LYS A 332 29.98 -11.10 -3.43
N GLU A 333 30.78 -10.84 -2.40
CA GLU A 333 31.29 -11.86 -1.48
C GLU A 333 30.15 -12.57 -0.71
N PHE A 334 29.09 -11.84 -0.39
CA PHE A 334 27.90 -12.41 0.22
C PHE A 334 27.17 -13.34 -0.77
N ALA A 335 27.00 -12.92 -2.02
CA ALA A 335 26.40 -13.76 -3.05
C ALA A 335 27.22 -15.04 -3.33
N ASP A 336 28.55 -14.91 -3.41
CA ASP A 336 29.46 -16.04 -3.56
C ASP A 336 29.33 -17.01 -2.38
N ALA A 337 29.23 -16.49 -1.15
CA ALA A 337 29.03 -17.31 0.04
C ALA A 337 27.68 -18.05 0.06
N VAL A 338 26.61 -17.46 -0.47
CA VAL A 338 25.32 -18.14 -0.66
C VAL A 338 25.45 -19.26 -1.70
N ILE A 339 26.14 -19.01 -2.82
CA ILE A 339 26.36 -20.01 -3.88
C ILE A 339 27.13 -21.22 -3.35
N GLU A 340 28.19 -20.99 -2.57
CA GLU A 340 28.97 -22.05 -1.91
C GLU A 340 28.14 -22.94 -0.98
N ARG A 341 26.99 -22.45 -0.50
CA ARG A 341 26.08 -23.14 0.43
C ARG A 341 24.85 -23.73 -0.26
N LEU A 342 24.74 -23.65 -1.58
CA LEU A 342 23.69 -24.36 -2.30
C LEU A 342 23.77 -25.86 -2.00
N ASN A 343 22.62 -26.47 -1.77
CA ASN A 343 22.41 -27.85 -1.33
C ASN A 343 22.86 -28.14 0.11
N HIS A 344 23.16 -27.10 0.91
CA HIS A 344 23.43 -27.21 2.33
C HIS A 344 22.32 -26.56 3.15
N ALA A 345 21.66 -27.36 3.99
CA ALA A 345 20.67 -26.85 4.93
C ALA A 345 21.31 -26.05 6.09
N PRO A 346 20.57 -25.10 6.68
CA PRO A 346 20.94 -24.53 7.97
C PRO A 346 21.03 -25.62 9.06
N ARG A 347 21.92 -25.43 10.01
CA ARG A 347 22.18 -26.27 11.18
C ARG A 347 21.39 -25.79 12.40
N PHE A 348 21.16 -24.49 12.53
CA PHE A 348 20.53 -23.86 13.70
C PHE A 348 19.17 -23.28 13.36
N PHE A 349 19.04 -22.57 12.24
CA PHE A 349 17.72 -22.20 11.74
C PHE A 349 16.96 -23.45 11.33
N LYS A 350 15.64 -23.44 11.53
CA LYS A 350 14.77 -24.47 11.00
C LYS A 350 14.86 -24.46 9.47
N PRO A 351 15.26 -25.58 8.81
CA PRO A 351 15.25 -25.65 7.37
C PRO A 351 13.86 -25.36 6.83
N VAL A 352 13.82 -24.56 5.78
CA VAL A 352 12.60 -24.27 5.06
C VAL A 352 12.32 -25.43 4.12
N VAL A 353 11.07 -25.88 4.09
CA VAL A 353 10.59 -26.85 3.12
C VAL A 353 9.39 -26.21 2.43
N PHE A 354 9.51 -26.02 1.12
CA PHE A 354 8.39 -25.58 0.32
C PHE A 354 7.70 -26.85 -0.19
N GLY A 355 6.72 -27.34 0.58
CA GLY A 355 5.82 -28.38 0.09
C GLY A 355 4.94 -27.87 -1.03
N GLU A 356 4.03 -28.71 -1.54
CA GLU A 356 2.86 -28.23 -2.27
C GLU A 356 2.00 -27.42 -1.29
N GLY A 357 2.37 -26.15 -1.09
CA GLY A 357 1.56 -25.20 -0.32
C GLY A 357 0.14 -25.21 -0.86
N GLY A 358 -0.84 -24.94 -0.01
CA GLY A 358 -2.22 -24.87 -0.48
C GLY A 358 -2.29 -23.85 -1.62
N THR A 359 -2.81 -24.23 -2.78
CA THR A 359 -2.99 -23.27 -3.88
C THR A 359 -3.91 -22.15 -3.40
N ILE A 360 -3.49 -20.89 -3.51
CA ILE A 360 -4.36 -19.73 -3.27
C ILE A 360 -5.44 -19.75 -4.35
N LYS A 361 -6.70 -19.87 -3.93
CA LYS A 361 -7.85 -19.87 -4.84
C LYS A 361 -8.64 -18.61 -4.60
N MET A 362 -8.40 -17.61 -5.43
CA MET A 362 -9.15 -16.37 -5.37
C MET A 362 -10.58 -16.60 -5.86
N PRO A 363 -11.61 -16.34 -5.03
CA PRO A 363 -12.98 -16.33 -5.52
C PRO A 363 -13.20 -15.09 -6.39
N GLU A 364 -14.20 -15.18 -7.26
CA GLU A 364 -14.65 -14.03 -8.04
C GLU A 364 -15.24 -12.97 -7.11
N VAL A 365 -14.78 -11.73 -7.25
CA VAL A 365 -15.30 -10.58 -6.51
C VAL A 365 -16.14 -9.76 -7.46
N SER A 366 -17.44 -9.69 -7.19
CA SER A 366 -18.42 -8.97 -8.01
C SER A 366 -18.83 -7.64 -7.36
N LEU A 367 -19.44 -6.77 -8.16
CA LEU A 367 -20.06 -5.56 -7.64
C LEU A 367 -21.21 -5.92 -6.68
N PRO A 368 -21.38 -5.18 -5.56
CA PRO A 368 -22.56 -5.35 -4.73
C PRO A 368 -23.83 -4.99 -5.53
N ALA A 369 -24.96 -5.51 -5.07
CA ALA A 369 -26.26 -5.14 -5.65
C ALA A 369 -26.44 -3.60 -5.62
N PRO A 370 -27.01 -2.99 -6.68
CA PRO A 370 -27.26 -1.56 -6.70
C PRO A 370 -28.17 -1.16 -5.53
N ALA A 371 -27.71 -0.18 -4.76
CA ALA A 371 -28.51 0.44 -3.70
C ALA A 371 -29.46 1.50 -4.28
N THR A 372 -30.57 1.75 -3.59
CA THR A 372 -31.47 2.88 -3.88
C THR A 372 -30.75 4.17 -3.48
N LYS A 373 -30.26 4.89 -4.48
CA LYS A 373 -29.51 6.13 -4.30
C LYS A 373 -30.45 7.34 -4.32
N LYS A 374 -30.50 8.11 -3.24
CA LYS A 374 -31.30 9.34 -3.12
C LYS A 374 -30.41 10.54 -2.84
N LEU A 375 -30.61 11.63 -3.59
CA LEU A 375 -29.92 12.90 -3.40
C LEU A 375 -30.56 13.66 -2.22
N GLU A 376 -29.75 13.99 -1.22
CA GLU A 376 -30.17 14.63 0.03
C GLU A 376 -29.68 16.10 0.13
N GLY A 377 -28.72 16.49 -0.70
CA GLY A 377 -28.11 17.83 -0.63
C GLY A 377 -26.78 17.95 -1.39
N VAL A 378 -26.04 19.01 -1.09
CA VAL A 378 -24.72 19.30 -1.65
C VAL A 378 -23.84 20.01 -0.62
N ASP A 379 -22.57 19.62 -0.54
CA ASP A 379 -21.51 20.44 0.06
C ASP A 379 -20.87 21.28 -1.04
N ILE A 380 -20.82 22.59 -0.84
CA ILE A 380 -20.17 23.56 -1.73
C ILE A 380 -18.93 24.09 -1.00
N PHE A 381 -17.77 23.95 -1.62
CA PHE A 381 -16.50 24.42 -1.08
C PHE A 381 -16.15 25.78 -1.68
N LEU A 382 -15.91 26.78 -0.83
CA LEU A 382 -15.66 28.16 -1.26
C LEU A 382 -14.24 28.62 -0.93
N HIS A 383 -13.63 29.35 -1.87
CA HIS A 383 -12.47 30.20 -1.60
C HIS A 383 -12.99 31.59 -1.18
N TRP A 384 -12.97 31.87 0.12
CA TRP A 384 -13.52 33.12 0.65
C TRP A 384 -12.60 33.73 1.71
N ARG A 385 -12.14 34.95 1.42
CA ARG A 385 -11.25 35.76 2.28
C ARG A 385 -11.92 37.00 2.85
N GLY A 386 -13.25 37.02 2.90
CA GLY A 386 -13.97 38.21 3.30
C GLY A 386 -13.54 38.72 4.67
N GLN A 387 -13.48 40.04 4.81
CA GLN A 387 -13.24 40.68 6.10
C GLN A 387 -14.56 40.64 6.89
N GLY A 388 -14.71 39.66 7.78
CA GLY A 388 -15.91 39.55 8.60
C GLY A 388 -16.03 38.21 9.32
N ALA A 389 -16.99 38.14 10.23
CA ALA A 389 -17.36 36.89 10.89
C ALA A 389 -18.09 35.96 9.89
N VAL A 390 -18.01 34.64 10.09
CA VAL A 390 -18.58 33.64 9.17
C VAL A 390 -20.11 33.78 9.01
N GLU A 391 -20.78 34.43 9.96
CA GLU A 391 -22.18 34.80 9.91
C GLU A 391 -22.52 35.70 8.72
N VAL A 392 -21.59 36.53 8.26
CA VAL A 392 -21.76 37.36 7.05
C VAL A 392 -21.86 36.46 5.82
N LEU A 393 -20.93 35.51 5.69
CA LEU A 393 -20.97 34.51 4.62
C LEU A 393 -22.24 33.66 4.72
N ALA A 394 -22.62 33.20 5.91
CA ALA A 394 -23.84 32.44 6.12
C ALA A 394 -25.10 33.23 5.73
N GLY A 395 -25.18 34.51 6.07
CA GLY A 395 -26.28 35.40 5.69
C GLY A 395 -26.39 35.57 4.18
N GLN A 396 -25.25 35.79 3.51
CA GLN A 396 -25.19 35.88 2.04
C GLN A 396 -25.60 34.55 1.38
N LEU A 397 -25.10 33.42 1.86
CA LEU A 397 -25.45 32.11 1.30
C LEU A 397 -26.93 31.77 1.51
N LYS A 398 -27.52 32.13 2.65
CA LYS A 398 -28.96 31.95 2.90
C LYS A 398 -29.84 32.77 1.95
N SER A 399 -29.44 33.99 1.61
CA SER A 399 -30.23 34.81 0.66
C SER A 399 -30.14 34.28 -0.78
N LEU A 400 -29.09 33.52 -1.10
CA LEU A 400 -28.87 32.89 -2.41
C LEU A 400 -29.45 31.47 -2.52
N SER A 401 -29.72 30.81 -1.39
CA SER A 401 -30.04 29.39 -1.36
C SER A 401 -31.42 29.02 -1.88
N ASN A 402 -32.35 29.98 -1.91
CA ASN A 402 -33.72 29.87 -2.45
C ASN A 402 -34.43 28.57 -2.00
N SER A 403 -34.33 27.51 -2.81
CA SER A 403 -34.98 26.20 -2.64
C SER A 403 -34.22 25.21 -1.75
N LEU A 404 -32.98 25.50 -1.38
CA LEU A 404 -32.16 24.70 -0.47
C LEU A 404 -31.89 25.46 0.83
N LYS A 405 -31.68 24.73 1.91
CA LYS A 405 -31.36 25.28 3.22
C LYS A 405 -29.87 25.13 3.49
N LEU A 406 -29.19 26.24 3.81
CA LEU A 406 -27.86 26.20 4.41
C LEU A 406 -27.97 25.59 5.81
N SER A 407 -27.37 24.42 5.98
CA SER A 407 -27.43 23.61 7.20
C SER A 407 -26.22 23.80 8.10
N SER A 408 -25.03 23.97 7.53
CA SER A 408 -23.82 24.25 8.30
C SER A 408 -22.73 24.89 7.44
N ILE A 409 -21.80 25.58 8.09
CA ILE A 409 -20.49 25.91 7.52
C ILE A 409 -19.43 25.36 8.46
N ASP A 410 -18.37 24.78 7.89
CA ASP A 410 -17.19 24.32 8.61
C ASP A 410 -15.91 24.67 7.86
N SER A 411 -14.82 24.74 8.61
CA SER A 411 -13.47 24.87 8.07
C SER A 411 -12.60 23.76 8.63
N ARG A 412 -11.84 23.09 7.76
CA ARG A 412 -11.02 21.91 8.10
C ARG A 412 -11.81 20.83 8.87
N GLY A 413 -13.12 20.71 8.63
CA GLY A 413 -14.01 19.74 9.26
C GLY A 413 -14.57 20.12 10.63
N LEU A 414 -14.23 21.31 11.16
CA LEU A 414 -14.78 21.84 12.41
C LEU A 414 -15.94 22.77 12.14
N LEU A 415 -17.10 22.51 12.76
CA LEU A 415 -18.28 23.38 12.65
C LEU A 415 -17.94 24.82 13.08
N VAL A 416 -18.25 25.79 12.21
CA VAL A 416 -18.07 27.23 12.50
C VAL A 416 -19.38 28.01 12.48
N TRP A 417 -20.43 27.47 11.87
CA TRP A 417 -21.77 28.05 11.86
C TRP A 417 -22.82 26.92 11.86
N PRO A 418 -23.89 26.98 12.68
CA PRO A 418 -24.38 28.14 13.46
C PRO A 418 -23.73 28.35 14.84
N ASP A 419 -23.22 27.30 15.47
CA ASP A 419 -22.67 27.35 16.83
C ASP A 419 -21.14 27.26 16.81
N ALA A 420 -20.49 28.41 16.59
CA ALA A 420 -19.04 28.53 16.59
C ALA A 420 -18.46 28.25 17.99
N ALA A 421 -18.26 26.97 18.34
CA ALA A 421 -17.67 26.57 19.63
C ALA A 421 -16.25 27.14 19.83
N SER A 422 -15.59 27.56 18.74
CA SER A 422 -14.36 28.34 18.77
C SER A 422 -14.47 29.52 17.81
N LYS A 423 -13.94 30.68 18.21
CA LYS A 423 -13.56 31.75 17.27
C LYS A 423 -12.45 31.18 16.38
N THR A 424 -12.83 30.43 15.36
CA THR A 424 -11.89 29.76 14.46
C THR A 424 -11.04 30.82 13.76
N GLU A 425 -9.75 30.54 13.70
CA GLU A 425 -8.75 31.35 13.00
C GLU A 425 -9.14 31.63 11.55
N ALA A 426 -8.56 32.70 10.98
CA ALA A 426 -8.67 33.04 9.57
C ALA A 426 -8.35 31.83 8.68
N GLY A 427 -9.35 31.33 7.96
CA GLY A 427 -9.20 30.37 6.87
C GLY A 427 -9.75 30.96 5.58
N ASP A 428 -9.28 30.46 4.44
CA ASP A 428 -9.80 30.88 3.14
C ASP A 428 -10.57 29.76 2.41
N HIS A 429 -10.73 28.60 3.06
CA HIS A 429 -11.44 27.43 2.54
C HIS A 429 -12.58 27.02 3.46
N TRP A 430 -13.80 27.00 2.91
CA TRP A 430 -15.04 26.78 3.67
C TRP A 430 -15.90 25.71 3.02
N ARG A 431 -16.35 24.72 3.77
CA ARG A 431 -17.37 23.77 3.32
C ARG A 431 -18.73 24.30 3.77
N CYS A 432 -19.61 24.57 2.82
CA CYS A 432 -20.97 25.05 3.06
C CYS A 432 -21.97 23.95 2.68
N ARG A 433 -22.66 23.40 3.67
CA ARG A 433 -23.60 22.30 3.48
C ARG A 433 -25.00 22.81 3.21
N PHE A 434 -25.58 22.38 2.10
CA PHE A 434 -26.97 22.64 1.73
C PHE A 434 -27.77 21.35 1.68
N THR A 435 -28.95 21.35 2.29
CA THR A 435 -29.88 20.21 2.29
C THR A 435 -31.27 20.66 1.83
N ALA A 436 -32.22 19.73 1.73
CA ALA A 436 -33.61 20.06 1.47
C ALA A 436 -34.13 21.15 2.44
N ALA A 437 -34.90 22.11 1.91
CA ALA A 437 -35.51 23.17 2.73
C ALA A 437 -36.59 22.63 3.67
N ASN A 438 -37.29 21.58 3.23
CA ASN A 438 -38.29 20.84 3.99
C ASN A 438 -37.97 19.34 3.91
N ASP A 439 -38.09 18.61 5.02
CA ASP A 439 -37.72 17.18 5.13
C ASP A 439 -38.50 16.23 4.19
N THR A 440 -39.52 16.74 3.48
CA THR A 440 -40.42 15.97 2.61
C THR A 440 -40.13 16.11 1.11
N ALA A 441 -39.38 17.13 0.68
CA ALA A 441 -39.14 17.38 -0.75
C ALA A 441 -37.78 16.80 -1.20
N PRO A 442 -37.72 16.03 -2.30
CA PRO A 442 -36.45 15.53 -2.83
C PRO A 442 -35.59 16.69 -3.35
N VAL A 443 -34.31 16.68 -3.01
CA VAL A 443 -33.33 17.60 -3.63
C VAL A 443 -33.11 17.16 -5.08
N THR A 444 -33.18 18.11 -6.01
CA THR A 444 -32.89 17.86 -7.43
C THR A 444 -31.55 18.45 -7.84
N GLN A 445 -30.98 17.91 -8.91
CA GLN A 445 -29.72 18.41 -9.46
C GLN A 445 -29.87 19.83 -10.04
N GLU A 446 -31.06 20.16 -10.55
CA GLU A 446 -31.40 21.50 -11.04
C GLU A 446 -31.38 22.55 -9.93
N GLN A 447 -31.87 22.23 -8.73
CA GLN A 447 -31.78 23.11 -7.56
C GLN A 447 -30.32 23.41 -7.19
N ILE A 448 -29.44 22.40 -7.27
CA ILE A 448 -28.00 22.58 -7.00
C ILE A 448 -27.37 23.49 -8.07
N ILE A 449 -27.69 23.29 -9.35
CA ILE A 449 -27.17 24.13 -10.45
C ILE A 449 -27.61 25.59 -10.27
N HIS A 450 -28.88 25.83 -9.93
CA HIS A 450 -29.37 27.18 -9.66
C HIS A 450 -28.69 27.82 -8.46
N LEU A 451 -28.43 27.06 -7.40
CA LEU A 451 -27.65 27.55 -6.25
C LEU A 451 -26.24 27.98 -6.66
N LEU A 452 -25.53 27.14 -7.42
CA LEU A 452 -24.19 27.46 -7.92
C LEU A 452 -24.18 28.71 -8.81
N GLN A 453 -25.19 28.86 -9.67
CA GLN A 453 -25.36 30.07 -10.49
C GLN A 453 -25.57 31.32 -9.62
N SER A 454 -26.39 31.24 -8.56
CA SER A 454 -26.62 32.35 -7.64
C SER A 454 -25.36 32.72 -6.86
N ILE A 455 -24.61 31.73 -6.36
CA ILE A 455 -23.32 31.91 -5.68
C ILE A 455 -22.31 32.59 -6.61
N SER A 456 -22.17 32.09 -7.83
CA SER A 456 -21.26 32.65 -8.84
C SER A 456 -21.63 34.09 -9.22
N LYS A 457 -22.92 34.39 -9.43
CA LYS A 457 -23.41 35.76 -9.71
C LYS A 457 -23.15 36.73 -8.57
N ALA A 458 -23.08 36.23 -7.34
CA ALA A 458 -22.74 37.02 -6.16
C ALA A 458 -21.22 37.23 -5.97
N GLY A 459 -20.39 36.72 -6.89
CA GLY A 459 -18.94 36.88 -6.85
C GLY A 459 -18.23 35.97 -5.83
N LEU A 460 -18.90 34.93 -5.33
CA LEU A 460 -18.31 33.94 -4.44
C LEU A 460 -17.64 32.84 -5.27
N ASP A 461 -16.37 32.56 -4.97
CA ASP A 461 -15.58 31.56 -5.70
C ASP A 461 -15.87 30.14 -5.18
N CYS A 462 -16.42 29.30 -6.05
CA CYS A 462 -16.74 27.90 -5.77
C CYS A 462 -15.62 27.00 -6.31
N VAL A 463 -14.86 26.42 -5.39
CA VAL A 463 -13.70 25.58 -5.67
C VAL A 463 -14.11 24.16 -6.06
N LYS A 464 -15.10 23.60 -5.35
CA LYS A 464 -15.49 22.20 -5.48
C LYS A 464 -16.92 21.98 -4.96
N THR A 465 -17.56 20.92 -5.42
CA THR A 465 -18.82 20.42 -4.85
C THR A 465 -18.74 18.93 -4.52
N GLU A 466 -19.47 18.50 -3.50
CA GLU A 466 -19.73 17.08 -3.20
C GLU A 466 -21.23 16.86 -3.00
N ASN A 467 -21.82 15.98 -3.82
CA ASN A 467 -23.23 15.66 -3.67
C ASN A 467 -23.45 14.74 -2.46
N LEU A 468 -24.48 15.05 -1.68
CA LEU A 468 -24.85 14.30 -0.48
C LEU A 468 -25.89 13.26 -0.84
N TYR A 469 -25.51 11.99 -0.78
CA TYR A 469 -26.42 10.88 -1.09
C TYR A 469 -26.71 10.03 0.15
N SER A 470 -27.92 9.47 0.20
CA SER A 470 -28.22 8.26 0.96
C SER A 470 -28.30 7.05 0.02
N PHE A 471 -27.94 5.89 0.56
CA PHE A 471 -28.01 4.60 -0.11
C PHE A 471 -28.84 3.67 0.77
N ASP A 472 -29.99 3.21 0.26
CA ASP A 472 -30.97 2.40 1.01
C ASP A 472 -31.39 3.05 2.34
N GLY A 473 -31.58 4.38 2.31
CA GLY A 473 -31.96 5.17 3.49
C GLY A 473 -30.80 5.43 4.47
N VAL A 474 -29.61 4.87 4.23
CA VAL A 474 -28.41 5.12 5.05
C VAL A 474 -27.62 6.28 4.46
N ARG A 475 -27.27 7.26 5.28
CA ARG A 475 -26.48 8.42 4.88
C ARG A 475 -25.09 8.01 4.39
N GLY A 476 -24.71 8.44 3.19
CA GLY A 476 -23.40 8.20 2.56
C GLY A 476 -22.36 9.29 2.81
N PHE A 477 -22.55 10.12 3.84
CA PHE A 477 -21.67 11.24 4.20
C PHE A 477 -21.63 11.46 5.72
N THR A 478 -20.59 12.13 6.22
CA THR A 478 -20.41 12.44 7.65
C THR A 478 -20.87 13.87 7.98
N VAL A 479 -21.10 14.14 9.27
CA VAL A 479 -21.29 15.50 9.81
C VAL A 479 -19.95 16.13 10.19
N ALA A 480 -19.90 17.45 10.33
CA ALA A 480 -18.72 18.13 10.87
C ALA A 480 -18.47 17.73 12.34
N GLN A 481 -17.23 17.89 12.81
CA GLN A 481 -16.93 17.81 14.23
C GLN A 481 -17.65 18.95 14.96
N GLY A 482 -18.39 18.60 16.03
CA GLY A 482 -19.19 19.55 16.82
C GLY A 482 -20.62 19.80 16.31
N GLN A 483 -21.07 19.08 15.28
CA GLN A 483 -22.43 19.15 14.75
C GLN A 483 -23.36 18.07 15.32
#